data_AF-A0A182HVU0-F1
#
_entry.id   AF-A0A182HVU0-F1
#
_cell.length_a   1.000
_cell.length_b   1.000
_cell.length_c   1.000
_cell.angle_alpha   90.00
_cell.angle_beta   90.00
_cell.angle_gamma   90.00
#
_symmetry.space_group_name_H-M   'P 1'
#
loop_
_entity.id
_entity.type
_entity.pdbx_description
1 polymer ?
#
loop_
_entity_poly.entity_id
_entity_poly.type
_entity_poly.pdbx_seq_one_letter_code
_entity_poly.pdbx_strand_id
1 'polypeptide(L)'
;MANDREILREIWEGKIPVHFKLSPDETDVEPEEYFLLIPRLSYFPLVTDKVRKHFLRFVSNELQDGEMWMDSNGTPLKWHFPIGVLYDLLVGTDGTLPWHVTVHFSKFPDDILIRCPNKEIVEAHFMSSLKEADVLKHRGQVVSAMQKKDHNQLWLGLVNDKFDQFWAVNRRLMEPIPDQDGFKHIPVRCYAEDGTYQQKLVAPSTASGQKRLLQDLLDDFSTPVRKAGK
;
A
#
# COMPACT_ATOMS: atom_id res chain seq x y z
N MET A 1 9.06 4.85 -24.38
CA MET A 1 10.26 4.87 -23.51
C MET A 1 10.36 6.13 -22.66
N ALA A 2 10.43 7.35 -23.22
CA ALA A 2 10.43 8.60 -22.40
C ALA A 2 9.07 8.84 -21.72
N ASN A 3 7.97 8.79 -22.47
CA ASN A 3 6.62 8.98 -21.95
C ASN A 3 6.23 7.95 -20.87
N ASP A 4 6.69 6.70 -20.99
CA ASP A 4 6.40 5.67 -19.98
C ASP A 4 7.10 6.01 -18.65
N ARG A 5 8.31 6.58 -18.69
CA ARG A 5 9.03 7.02 -17.48
C ARG A 5 8.35 8.20 -16.80
N GLU A 6 7.77 9.13 -17.57
CA GLU A 6 6.98 10.23 -17.04
C GLU A 6 5.76 9.71 -16.28
N ILE A 7 5.01 8.76 -16.85
CA ILE A 7 3.88 8.12 -16.17
C ILE A 7 4.32 7.43 -14.87
N LEU A 8 5.43 6.68 -14.88
CA LEU A 8 5.97 6.06 -13.67
C LEU A 8 6.32 7.08 -12.59
N ARG A 9 6.83 8.25 -12.99
CA ARG A 9 7.19 9.34 -12.08
C ARG A 9 5.96 10.01 -11.49
N GLU A 10 4.94 10.29 -12.31
CA GLU A 10 3.65 10.84 -11.84
C GLU A 10 2.98 9.91 -10.83
N ILE A 11 2.97 8.59 -11.09
CA ILE A 11 2.44 7.60 -10.13
C ILE A 11 3.23 7.62 -8.82
N TRP A 12 4.57 7.73 -8.90
CA TRP A 12 5.44 7.77 -7.73
C TRP A 12 5.27 9.04 -6.90
N GLU A 13 5.19 10.19 -7.56
CA GLU A 13 5.11 11.51 -6.93
C GLU A 13 3.70 11.85 -6.43
N GLY A 14 2.70 11.02 -6.73
CA GLY A 14 1.33 11.15 -6.26
C GLY A 14 1.23 11.23 -4.73
N LYS A 15 0.62 12.33 -4.25
CA LYS A 15 0.43 12.61 -2.81
C LYS A 15 -1.03 12.85 -2.47
N ILE A 16 -1.36 12.66 -1.20
CA ILE A 16 -2.67 12.96 -0.62
C ILE A 16 -2.48 14.01 0.49
N PRO A 17 -3.20 15.14 0.47
CA PRO A 17 -3.23 16.05 1.59
C PRO A 17 -4.08 15.45 2.71
N VAL A 18 -3.49 15.28 3.87
CA VAL A 18 -4.13 14.67 5.04
C VAL A 18 -4.18 15.67 6.18
N HIS A 19 -5.35 15.80 6.77
CA HIS A 19 -5.60 16.47 8.03
C HIS A 19 -5.65 15.40 9.13
N PHE A 20 -4.60 15.37 9.95
CA PHE A 20 -4.57 14.52 11.13
C PHE A 20 -5.13 15.28 12.34
N LYS A 21 -6.03 14.63 13.07
CA LYS A 21 -6.61 15.12 14.31
C LYS A 21 -6.42 14.07 15.40
N LEU A 22 -6.03 14.49 16.60
CA LEU A 22 -6.01 13.58 17.75
C LEU A 22 -7.44 13.33 18.23
N SER A 23 -7.76 12.08 18.55
CA SER A 23 -9.05 11.72 19.11
C SER A 23 -9.34 12.51 20.40
N PRO A 24 -10.55 13.06 20.58
CA PRO A 24 -10.92 13.78 21.80
C PRO A 24 -10.84 12.92 23.07
N ASP A 25 -10.90 11.59 22.94
CA ASP A 25 -10.77 10.65 24.06
C ASP A 25 -9.32 10.54 24.58
N GLU A 26 -8.34 11.06 23.85
CA GLU A 26 -6.90 10.89 24.14
C GLU A 26 -6.28 12.11 24.83
N THR A 27 -7.03 13.20 24.99
CA THR A 27 -6.51 14.48 25.50
C THR A 27 -7.59 15.32 26.19
N ASP A 28 -7.19 16.03 27.25
CA ASP A 28 -8.04 17.00 27.96
C ASP A 28 -7.86 18.44 27.44
N VAL A 29 -6.95 18.66 26.50
CA VAL A 29 -6.64 19.96 25.91
C VAL A 29 -6.95 19.95 24.42
N GLU A 30 -7.22 21.11 23.84
CA GLU A 30 -7.40 21.20 22.38
C GLU A 30 -6.05 21.02 21.67
N PRO A 31 -5.86 19.92 20.91
CA PRO A 31 -4.59 19.65 20.23
C PRO A 31 -4.51 20.47 18.93
N GLU A 32 -3.32 20.98 18.63
CA GLU A 32 -3.07 21.69 17.37
C GLU A 32 -3.24 20.73 16.17
N GLU A 33 -3.99 21.14 15.17
CA GLU A 33 -4.21 20.37 13.93
C GLU A 33 -2.90 20.11 13.18
N TYR A 34 -2.77 18.93 12.55
CA TYR A 34 -1.54 18.55 11.85
C TYR A 34 -1.82 18.18 10.39
N PHE A 35 -1.30 18.96 9.45
CA PHE A 35 -1.48 18.74 8.02
C PHE A 35 -0.20 18.19 7.38
N LEU A 36 -0.33 17.18 6.52
CA LEU A 36 0.80 16.60 5.81
C LEU A 36 0.39 16.11 4.42
N LEU A 37 1.26 16.35 3.43
CA LEU A 37 1.18 15.68 2.13
C LEU A 37 1.94 14.35 2.21
N ILE A 38 1.22 13.23 2.12
CA ILE A 38 1.81 11.88 2.22
C ILE A 38 1.76 11.14 0.89
N PRO A 39 2.79 10.32 0.56
CA PRO A 39 2.88 9.59 -0.71
C PRO A 39 1.86 8.45 -0.80
N ARG A 40 1.19 8.33 -1.95
CA ARG A 40 0.19 7.28 -2.22
C ARG A 40 0.76 5.87 -2.16
N LEU A 41 2.01 5.68 -2.59
CA LEU A 41 2.65 4.36 -2.70
C LEU A 41 3.28 3.84 -1.41
N SER A 42 3.28 4.63 -0.32
CA SER A 42 3.87 4.24 0.96
C SER A 42 2.83 3.67 1.92
N TYR A 43 3.28 3.34 3.13
CA TYR A 43 2.48 2.85 4.24
C TYR A 43 2.51 3.87 5.39
N PHE A 44 1.41 3.98 6.13
CA PHE A 44 1.28 4.94 7.22
C PHE A 44 2.46 4.94 8.21
N PRO A 45 2.90 3.79 8.77
CA PRO A 45 4.00 3.76 9.74
C PRO A 45 5.34 4.28 9.23
N LEU A 46 5.52 4.44 7.91
CA LEU A 46 6.75 4.97 7.31
C LEU A 46 6.75 6.49 7.21
N VAL A 47 5.58 7.13 7.26
CA VAL A 47 5.42 8.56 6.94
C VAL A 47 4.83 9.38 8.10
N THR A 48 4.40 8.72 9.18
CA THR A 48 3.73 9.38 10.32
C THR A 48 4.60 9.56 11.56
N ASP A 49 5.92 9.41 11.49
CA ASP A 49 6.81 9.64 12.65
C ASP A 49 6.65 11.06 13.24
N LYS A 50 6.52 12.06 12.37
CA LYS A 50 6.31 13.46 12.79
C LYS A 50 4.92 13.69 13.38
N VAL A 51 3.90 13.00 12.83
CA VAL A 51 2.52 13.03 13.34
C VAL A 51 2.48 12.46 14.76
N ARG A 52 3.11 11.29 14.97
CA ARG A 52 3.26 10.68 16.30
C ARG A 52 3.95 11.64 17.27
N LYS A 53 5.12 12.16 16.90
CA LYS A 53 5.89 13.08 17.75
C LYS A 53 5.11 14.35 18.11
N HIS A 54 4.30 14.86 17.19
CA HIS A 54 3.43 16.02 17.43
C HIS A 54 2.36 15.71 18.48
N PHE A 55 1.59 14.64 18.28
CA PHE A 55 0.46 14.34 19.16
C PHE A 55 0.85 13.78 20.53
N LEU A 56 2.03 13.15 20.65
CA LEU A 56 2.55 12.71 21.95
C LEU A 56 2.70 13.85 22.97
N ARG A 57 2.75 15.12 22.53
CA ARG A 57 2.80 16.30 23.40
C ARG A 57 1.47 16.64 24.07
N PHE A 58 0.37 16.08 23.58
CA PHE A 58 -0.99 16.39 24.03
C PHE A 58 -1.64 15.21 24.77
N VAL A 59 -1.05 14.02 24.76
CA VAL A 59 -1.56 12.83 25.47
C VAL A 59 -0.92 12.69 26.85
N SER A 60 -1.63 12.07 27.78
CA SER A 60 -1.13 11.78 29.11
C SER A 60 0.05 10.82 29.07
N ASN A 61 0.92 10.84 30.09
CA ASN A 61 2.11 9.98 30.13
C ASN A 61 1.77 8.49 30.06
N GLU A 62 0.60 8.07 30.55
CA GLU A 62 0.13 6.68 30.51
C GLU A 62 -0.13 6.17 29.08
N LEU A 63 -0.44 7.09 28.16
CA LEU A 63 -0.77 6.79 26.76
C LEU A 63 0.45 6.93 25.82
N GLN A 64 1.57 7.47 26.31
CA GLN A 64 2.76 7.71 25.47
C GLN A 64 3.42 6.42 24.98
N ASP A 65 3.31 5.34 25.76
CA ASP A 65 3.77 4.00 25.38
C ASP A 65 2.77 3.26 24.48
N GLY A 66 1.59 3.84 24.27
CA GLY A 66 0.54 3.32 23.40
C GLY A 66 1.00 3.18 21.95
N GLU A 67 0.52 2.11 21.30
CA GLU A 67 0.71 1.91 19.87
C GLU A 67 -0.24 2.82 19.09
N MET A 68 0.34 3.74 18.31
CA MET A 68 -0.44 4.67 17.51
C MET A 68 -1.20 3.94 16.40
N TRP A 69 -2.52 4.11 16.36
CA TRP A 69 -3.36 3.66 15.26
C TRP A 69 -4.24 4.81 14.77
N MET A 70 -4.87 4.60 13.61
CA MET A 70 -5.60 5.66 12.91
C MET A 70 -6.92 5.11 12.37
N ASP A 71 -7.92 5.96 12.31
CA ASP A 71 -9.17 5.71 11.59
C ASP A 71 -9.53 6.85 10.64
N SER A 72 -10.42 6.57 9.69
CA SER A 72 -11.12 7.60 8.95
C SER A 72 -12.61 7.32 9.02
N ASN A 73 -13.38 8.29 9.51
CA ASN A 73 -14.82 8.19 9.73
C ASN A 73 -15.24 6.92 10.50
N GLY A 74 -14.49 6.56 11.54
CA GLY A 74 -14.74 5.38 12.37
C GLY A 74 -14.23 4.06 11.78
N THR A 75 -13.62 4.07 10.60
CA THR A 75 -13.05 2.84 9.99
C THR A 75 -11.55 2.75 10.26
N PRO A 76 -11.08 1.74 11.03
CA PRO A 76 -9.66 1.58 11.31
C PRO A 76 -8.82 1.39 10.04
N LEU A 77 -7.72 2.14 9.92
CA LEU A 77 -6.85 2.13 8.76
C LEU A 77 -5.84 0.98 8.84
N LYS A 78 -6.02 -0.02 7.96
CA LYS A 78 -5.12 -1.17 7.83
C LYS A 78 -3.74 -0.72 7.32
N TRP A 79 -2.76 -0.57 8.22
CA TRP A 79 -1.44 -0.01 7.90
C TRP A 79 -0.70 -0.72 6.75
N HIS A 80 -0.98 -2.01 6.53
CA HIS A 80 -0.37 -2.85 5.51
C HIS A 80 -1.00 -2.67 4.12
N PHE A 81 -2.01 -1.80 3.98
CA PHE A 81 -2.50 -1.36 2.68
C PHE A 81 -1.77 -0.06 2.30
N PRO A 82 -1.39 0.13 1.02
CA PRO A 82 -0.83 1.39 0.58
C PRO A 82 -1.79 2.55 0.87
N ILE A 83 -1.25 3.71 1.23
CA ILE A 83 -2.01 4.90 1.60
C ILE A 83 -3.02 5.28 0.50
N GLY A 84 -2.59 5.23 -0.77
CA GLY A 84 -3.44 5.51 -1.92
C GLY A 84 -4.63 4.57 -2.03
N VAL A 85 -4.44 3.28 -1.72
CA VAL A 85 -5.52 2.28 -1.75
C VAL A 85 -6.53 2.56 -0.64
N LEU A 86 -6.07 2.88 0.57
CA LEU A 86 -6.96 3.25 1.68
C LEU A 86 -7.77 4.50 1.37
N TYR A 87 -7.11 5.52 0.82
CA TYR A 87 -7.79 6.76 0.41
C TYR A 87 -8.83 6.51 -0.68
N ASP A 88 -8.45 5.83 -1.76
CA ASP A 88 -9.36 5.57 -2.89
C ASP A 88 -10.55 4.69 -2.45
N LEU A 89 -10.36 3.78 -1.49
CA LEU A 89 -11.41 2.91 -0.96
C LEU A 89 -12.37 3.62 0.00
N LEU A 90 -11.86 4.45 0.90
CA LEU A 90 -12.65 5.03 2.00
C LEU A 90 -13.21 6.42 1.66
N VAL A 91 -12.54 7.13 0.76
CA VAL A 91 -12.88 8.51 0.40
C VAL A 91 -13.43 8.58 -1.02
N GLY A 92 -12.88 7.78 -1.94
CA GLY A 92 -13.33 7.71 -3.32
C GLY A 92 -13.19 9.03 -4.10
N THR A 93 -13.96 9.16 -5.18
CA THR A 93 -13.95 10.35 -6.06
C THR A 93 -14.71 11.54 -5.49
N ASP A 94 -15.63 11.29 -4.56
CA ASP A 94 -16.60 12.29 -4.08
C ASP A 94 -16.19 12.91 -2.74
N GLY A 95 -15.08 12.43 -2.16
CA GLY A 95 -14.62 12.93 -0.88
C GLY A 95 -13.90 14.27 -0.98
N THR A 96 -14.20 15.15 -0.01
CA THR A 96 -13.58 16.46 0.09
C THR A 96 -12.17 16.36 0.65
N LEU A 97 -11.21 17.00 -0.01
CA LEU A 97 -9.86 17.19 0.54
C LEU A 97 -9.87 18.31 1.60
N PRO A 98 -8.97 18.24 2.61
CA PRO A 98 -8.00 17.18 2.86
C PRO A 98 -8.64 15.89 3.40
N TRP A 99 -7.96 14.75 3.26
CA TRP A 99 -8.39 13.51 3.88
C TRP A 99 -8.32 13.62 5.40
N HIS A 100 -9.45 13.44 6.09
CA HIS A 100 -9.52 13.51 7.54
C HIS A 100 -9.18 12.15 8.16
N VAL A 101 -8.13 12.16 9.00
CA VAL A 101 -7.64 10.97 9.71
C VAL A 101 -7.56 11.27 11.20
N THR A 102 -8.20 10.43 12.01
CA THR A 102 -8.15 10.52 13.46
C THR A 102 -7.03 9.64 13.99
N VAL A 103 -6.22 10.18 14.90
CA VAL A 103 -5.10 9.49 15.56
C VAL A 103 -5.50 9.06 16.96
N HIS A 104 -5.13 7.85 17.34
CA HIS A 104 -5.41 7.24 18.64
C HIS A 104 -4.14 6.63 19.22
N PHE A 105 -4.07 6.54 20.55
CA PHE A 105 -2.99 5.89 21.30
C PHE A 105 -3.50 4.85 22.30
N SER A 106 -4.80 4.84 22.58
CA SER A 106 -5.50 3.87 23.43
C SER A 106 -6.41 2.95 22.59
N LYS A 107 -7.06 1.95 23.24
CA LYS A 107 -8.14 1.12 22.64
C LYS A 107 -7.80 0.56 21.24
N PHE A 108 -6.59 0.04 21.06
CA PHE A 108 -6.17 -0.52 19.77
C PHE A 108 -7.14 -1.64 19.32
N PRO A 109 -7.69 -1.59 18.08
CA PRO A 109 -8.67 -2.56 17.61
C PRO A 109 -7.97 -3.85 17.12
N ASP A 110 -7.54 -4.69 18.06
CA ASP A 110 -6.80 -5.96 17.80
C ASP A 110 -7.60 -6.98 16.97
N ASP A 111 -8.92 -6.85 16.91
CA ASP A 111 -9.81 -7.69 16.10
C ASP A 111 -9.81 -7.31 14.60
N ILE A 112 -9.39 -6.08 14.27
CA ILE A 112 -9.42 -5.52 12.92
C ILE A 112 -8.00 -5.23 12.40
N LEU A 113 -7.12 -4.71 13.25
CA LEU A 113 -5.78 -4.26 12.90
C LEU A 113 -4.70 -5.23 13.37
N ILE A 114 -3.68 -5.36 12.51
CA ILE A 114 -2.45 -6.06 12.86
C ILE A 114 -1.52 -5.03 13.52
N ARG A 115 -0.85 -5.40 14.61
CA ARG A 115 0.15 -4.52 15.24
C ARG A 115 1.38 -4.33 14.35
N CYS A 116 1.98 -3.15 14.43
CA CYS A 116 3.17 -2.72 13.71
C CYS A 116 4.18 -2.05 14.68
N PRO A 117 4.79 -2.82 15.61
CA PRO A 117 5.69 -2.28 16.63
C PRO A 117 6.94 -1.60 16.07
N ASN A 118 7.35 -1.89 14.82
CA ASN A 118 8.56 -1.34 14.23
C ASN A 118 8.51 -1.36 12.68
N LYS A 119 9.50 -0.72 12.05
CA LYS A 119 9.57 -0.58 10.58
C LYS A 119 9.98 -1.87 9.88
N GLU A 120 10.64 -2.78 10.60
CA GLU A 120 11.08 -4.08 10.08
C GLU A 120 9.88 -4.96 9.68
N ILE A 121 8.75 -4.85 10.39
CA ILE A 121 7.52 -5.55 10.01
C ILE A 121 6.94 -5.00 8.70
N VAL A 122 7.03 -3.68 8.49
CA VAL A 122 6.63 -3.05 7.23
C VAL A 122 7.53 -3.50 6.09
N GLU A 123 8.85 -3.56 6.32
CA GLU A 123 9.82 -4.09 5.35
C GLU A 123 9.52 -5.55 4.99
N ALA A 124 9.27 -6.39 6.00
CA ALA A 124 8.92 -7.80 5.79
C ALA A 124 7.63 -7.95 4.97
N HIS A 125 6.60 -7.14 5.28
CA HIS A 125 5.35 -7.09 4.51
C HIS A 125 5.59 -6.67 3.06
N PHE A 126 6.33 -5.58 2.85
CA PHE A 126 6.69 -5.09 1.52
C PHE A 126 7.42 -6.17 0.70
N MET A 127 8.42 -6.82 1.28
CA MET A 127 9.19 -7.87 0.62
C MET A 127 8.37 -9.13 0.36
N SER A 128 7.41 -9.46 1.23
CA SER A 128 6.47 -10.57 1.03
C SER A 128 5.58 -10.30 -0.20
N SER A 129 4.97 -9.11 -0.27
CA SER A 129 4.12 -8.70 -1.40
C SER A 129 4.92 -8.67 -2.72
N LEU A 130 6.17 -8.21 -2.70
CA LEU A 130 7.05 -8.20 -3.87
C LEU A 130 7.38 -9.62 -4.36
N LYS A 131 7.71 -10.53 -3.44
CA LYS A 131 8.00 -11.95 -3.75
C LYS A 131 6.78 -12.64 -4.34
N GLU A 132 5.61 -12.44 -3.75
CA GLU A 132 4.35 -12.98 -4.26
C GLU A 132 4.06 -12.50 -5.70
N ALA A 133 4.24 -11.20 -5.95
CA ALA A 133 4.10 -10.64 -7.30
C ALA A 133 5.09 -11.26 -8.29
N ASP A 134 6.32 -11.52 -7.88
CA ASP A 134 7.32 -12.18 -8.74
C ASP A 134 7.04 -13.67 -8.96
N VAL A 135 6.41 -14.35 -8.00
CA VAL A 135 5.92 -15.73 -8.20
C VAL A 135 4.86 -15.76 -9.30
N LEU A 136 3.94 -14.79 -9.30
CA LEU A 136 2.91 -14.68 -10.32
C LEU A 136 3.48 -14.34 -11.70
N LYS A 137 4.41 -13.38 -11.78
CA LYS A 137 5.01 -12.94 -13.05
C LYS A 137 6.02 -13.92 -13.61
N HIS A 138 6.93 -14.41 -12.77
CA HIS A 138 8.20 -15.02 -13.15
C HIS A 138 8.51 -16.33 -12.41
N ARG A 139 7.54 -16.90 -11.68
CA ARG A 139 7.75 -18.07 -10.80
C ARG A 139 8.83 -17.82 -9.72
N GLY A 140 9.04 -16.56 -9.33
CA GLY A 140 9.97 -16.16 -8.27
C GLY A 140 11.43 -16.11 -8.71
N GLN A 141 11.72 -16.31 -9.99
CA GLN A 141 13.11 -16.42 -10.48
C GLN A 141 13.86 -15.10 -10.37
N VAL A 142 13.21 -13.97 -10.66
CA VAL A 142 13.89 -12.66 -10.72
C VAL A 142 14.25 -12.19 -9.32
N VAL A 143 13.32 -12.25 -8.36
CA VAL A 143 13.58 -11.89 -6.96
C VAL A 143 14.58 -12.84 -6.31
N SER A 144 14.56 -14.13 -6.64
CA SER A 144 15.51 -15.11 -6.11
C SER A 144 16.93 -14.91 -6.64
N ALA A 145 17.08 -14.37 -7.86
CA ALA A 145 18.37 -14.03 -8.45
C ALA A 145 18.94 -12.68 -7.95
N MET A 146 18.14 -11.89 -7.23
CA MET A 146 18.59 -10.62 -6.64
C MET A 146 19.44 -10.85 -5.40
N GLN A 147 20.43 -9.97 -5.19
CA GLN A 147 21.26 -9.99 -3.98
C GLN A 147 20.57 -9.22 -2.84
N LYS A 148 20.98 -9.45 -1.59
CA LYS A 148 20.47 -8.69 -0.42
C LYS A 148 20.55 -7.17 -0.60
N LYS A 149 21.61 -6.68 -1.25
CA LYS A 149 21.75 -5.24 -1.56
C LYS A 149 20.65 -4.71 -2.49
N ASP A 150 20.18 -5.54 -3.42
CA ASP A 150 19.13 -5.18 -4.37
C ASP A 150 17.78 -5.08 -3.63
N HIS A 151 17.50 -6.02 -2.72
CA HIS A 151 16.33 -5.98 -1.84
C HIS A 151 16.35 -4.74 -0.94
N ASN A 152 17.48 -4.47 -0.29
CA ASN A 152 17.66 -3.26 0.52
C ASN A 152 17.50 -1.98 -0.31
N GLN A 153 17.97 -1.97 -1.56
CA GLN A 153 17.84 -0.81 -2.44
C GLN A 153 16.39 -0.53 -2.83
N LEU A 154 15.58 -1.57 -3.08
CA LEU A 154 14.13 -1.42 -3.30
C LEU A 154 13.48 -0.83 -2.05
N TRP A 155 13.77 -1.39 -0.87
CA TRP A 155 13.23 -0.91 0.39
C TRP A 155 13.60 0.55 0.70
N LEU A 156 14.89 0.88 0.64
CA LEU A 156 15.39 2.24 0.89
C LEU A 156 14.89 3.23 -0.17
N GLY A 157 14.70 2.79 -1.41
CA GLY A 157 14.09 3.59 -2.47
C GLY A 157 12.67 4.01 -2.10
N LEU A 158 11.86 3.08 -1.57
CA LEU A 158 10.50 3.35 -1.09
C LEU A 158 10.51 4.27 0.15
N VAL A 159 11.27 3.90 1.19
CA VAL A 159 11.28 4.62 2.48
C VAL A 159 11.75 6.07 2.33
N ASN A 160 12.75 6.31 1.48
CA ASN A 160 13.35 7.63 1.31
C ASN A 160 12.76 8.44 0.15
N ASP A 161 11.66 7.96 -0.46
CA ASP A 161 11.01 8.60 -1.60
C ASP A 161 11.99 8.86 -2.78
N LYS A 162 12.82 7.85 -3.10
CA LYS A 162 13.86 7.91 -4.14
C LYS A 162 13.49 7.07 -5.35
N PHE A 163 12.73 7.67 -6.27
CA PHE A 163 12.29 7.08 -7.54
C PHE A 163 13.41 6.35 -8.29
N ASP A 164 14.52 7.03 -8.61
CA ASP A 164 15.58 6.45 -9.44
C ASP A 164 16.32 5.29 -8.72
N GLN A 165 16.43 5.37 -7.38
CA GLN A 165 17.00 4.30 -6.57
C GLN A 165 16.14 3.03 -6.63
N PHE A 166 14.82 3.19 -6.47
CA PHE A 166 13.85 2.10 -6.55
C PHE A 166 13.83 1.47 -7.95
N TRP A 167 13.67 2.30 -8.98
CA TRP A 167 13.50 1.84 -10.35
C TRP A 167 14.77 1.27 -10.98
N ALA A 168 15.96 1.60 -10.48
CA ALA A 168 17.20 0.95 -10.92
C ALA A 168 17.17 -0.58 -10.72
N VAL A 169 16.47 -1.04 -9.69
CA VAL A 169 16.26 -2.47 -9.40
C VAL A 169 14.90 -2.96 -9.88
N ASN A 170 13.81 -2.21 -9.62
CA ASN A 170 12.44 -2.65 -9.93
C ASN A 170 12.21 -2.91 -11.43
N ARG A 171 12.95 -2.23 -12.32
CA ARG A 171 12.88 -2.50 -13.77
C ARG A 171 13.12 -3.98 -14.14
N ARG A 172 14.01 -4.68 -13.41
CA ARG A 172 14.28 -6.11 -13.61
C ARG A 172 13.03 -6.96 -13.36
N LEU A 173 12.16 -6.52 -12.44
CA LEU A 173 10.89 -7.18 -12.12
C LEU A 173 9.78 -6.82 -13.11
N MET A 174 10.02 -5.89 -14.03
CA MET A 174 9.05 -5.46 -15.04
C MET A 174 9.42 -5.93 -16.45
N GLU A 175 10.54 -6.63 -16.59
CA GLU A 175 11.00 -7.24 -17.84
C GLU A 175 10.61 -8.73 -17.87
N PRO A 176 10.19 -9.27 -19.03
CA PRO A 176 9.97 -10.70 -19.17
C PRO A 176 11.29 -11.48 -19.07
N ILE A 177 11.21 -12.72 -18.60
CA ILE A 177 12.34 -13.66 -18.67
C ILE A 177 12.59 -14.02 -20.15
N PRO A 178 13.85 -14.25 -20.58
CA PRO A 178 14.13 -14.81 -21.91
C PRO A 178 13.22 -15.99 -22.24
N ASP A 179 12.76 -16.05 -23.50
CA ASP A 179 11.85 -17.08 -24.02
C ASP A 179 10.38 -17.01 -23.49
N GLN A 180 9.97 -15.90 -22.87
CA GLN A 180 8.55 -15.62 -22.57
C GLN A 180 8.09 -14.30 -23.22
N ASP A 181 6.91 -14.33 -23.85
CA ASP A 181 6.25 -13.16 -24.48
C ASP A 181 5.58 -12.21 -23.45
N GLY A 182 6.04 -12.19 -22.20
CA GLY A 182 5.48 -11.36 -21.13
C GLY A 182 5.48 -12.06 -19.76
N PHE A 183 4.71 -11.50 -18.83
CA PHE A 183 4.49 -12.12 -17.52
C PHE A 183 3.61 -13.36 -17.63
N LYS A 184 3.80 -14.34 -16.73
CA LYS A 184 2.92 -15.50 -16.65
C LYS A 184 1.51 -15.13 -16.16
N HIS A 185 1.42 -14.32 -15.12
CA HIS A 185 0.16 -13.74 -14.63
C HIS A 185 0.35 -12.29 -14.17
N ILE A 186 -0.72 -11.51 -14.18
CA ILE A 186 -0.77 -10.15 -13.67
C ILE A 186 -1.02 -10.18 -12.15
N PRO A 187 -0.11 -9.63 -11.32
CA PRO A 187 -0.36 -9.47 -9.89
C PRO A 187 -1.38 -8.37 -9.65
N VAL A 188 -2.61 -8.74 -9.32
CA VAL A 188 -3.70 -7.78 -9.11
C VAL A 188 -4.65 -8.23 -8.01
N ARG A 189 -5.07 -7.25 -7.20
CA ARG A 189 -6.05 -7.40 -6.13
C ARG A 189 -7.21 -6.45 -6.40
N CYS A 190 -8.43 -6.97 -6.37
CA CYS A 190 -9.65 -6.17 -6.46
C CYS A 190 -10.24 -6.03 -5.07
N TYR A 191 -10.27 -4.81 -4.54
CA TYR A 191 -10.77 -4.51 -3.21
C TYR A 191 -12.27 -4.21 -3.27
N ALA A 192 -13.01 -4.72 -2.28
CA ALA A 192 -14.41 -4.38 -2.04
C ALA A 192 -14.51 -3.32 -0.93
N GLU A 193 -15.65 -2.64 -0.85
CA GLU A 193 -15.92 -1.57 0.13
C GLU A 193 -15.73 -2.02 1.59
N ASP A 194 -15.96 -3.31 1.89
CA ASP A 194 -15.73 -3.90 3.22
C ASP A 194 -14.24 -4.11 3.56
N GLY A 195 -13.34 -3.70 2.65
CA GLY A 195 -11.90 -3.82 2.81
C GLY A 195 -11.37 -5.24 2.68
N THR A 196 -12.18 -6.19 2.19
CA THR A 196 -11.71 -7.48 1.69
C THR A 196 -11.21 -7.32 0.25
N TYR A 197 -10.40 -8.28 -0.22
CA TYR A 197 -9.98 -8.29 -1.62
C TYR A 197 -10.04 -9.68 -2.22
N GLN A 198 -10.23 -9.71 -3.53
CA GLN A 198 -10.12 -10.90 -4.35
C GLN A 198 -8.82 -10.85 -5.15
N GLN A 199 -8.20 -12.02 -5.32
CA GLN A 199 -7.02 -12.20 -6.16
C GLN A 199 -7.21 -13.47 -6.99
N LYS A 200 -7.09 -13.35 -8.31
CA LYS A 200 -7.29 -14.45 -9.27
C LYS A 200 -6.03 -14.62 -10.14
N LEU A 201 -5.86 -15.79 -10.73
CA LEU A 201 -4.81 -16.02 -11.73
C LEU A 201 -5.25 -15.42 -13.06
N VAL A 202 -4.67 -14.28 -13.40
CA VAL A 202 -5.02 -13.51 -14.61
C VAL A 202 -3.88 -13.60 -15.61
N ALA A 203 -4.07 -14.29 -16.73
CA ALA A 203 -3.12 -14.27 -17.84
C ALA A 203 -3.16 -12.90 -18.55
N PRO A 204 -2.02 -12.33 -19.01
CA PRO A 204 -2.01 -11.02 -19.67
C PRO A 204 -2.51 -11.04 -21.12
N SER A 205 -2.57 -12.23 -21.73
CA SER A 205 -3.03 -12.43 -23.09
C SER A 205 -4.16 -13.45 -23.15
N THR A 206 -5.07 -13.27 -24.11
CA THR A 206 -6.15 -14.21 -24.42
C THR A 206 -5.57 -15.49 -25.06
N ALA A 207 -6.40 -16.54 -25.18
CA ALA A 207 -6.02 -17.76 -25.92
C ALA A 207 -5.66 -17.52 -27.39
N SER A 208 -6.13 -16.39 -27.97
CA SER A 208 -5.79 -15.96 -29.33
C SER A 208 -4.47 -15.18 -29.44
N GLY A 209 -3.78 -14.95 -28.32
CA GLY A 209 -2.53 -14.19 -28.25
C GLY A 209 -2.69 -12.66 -28.15
N GLN A 210 -3.93 -12.15 -28.20
CA GLN A 210 -4.19 -10.72 -28.01
C GLN A 210 -4.05 -10.30 -26.54
N LYS A 211 -3.49 -9.11 -26.28
CA LYS A 211 -3.41 -8.54 -24.93
C LYS A 211 -4.81 -8.29 -24.36
N ARG A 212 -5.01 -8.69 -23.11
CA ARG A 212 -6.26 -8.42 -22.40
C ARG A 212 -6.36 -6.94 -22.02
N LEU A 213 -7.58 -6.44 -22.00
CA LEU A 213 -7.94 -5.09 -21.57
C LEU A 213 -8.33 -5.08 -20.09
N LEU A 214 -8.43 -3.88 -19.52
CA LEU A 214 -8.95 -3.70 -18.16
C LEU A 214 -10.40 -4.21 -18.03
N GLN A 215 -11.23 -4.05 -19.06
CA GLN A 215 -12.60 -4.57 -19.04
C GLN A 215 -12.63 -6.08 -18.84
N ASP A 216 -11.79 -6.83 -19.55
CA ASP A 216 -11.70 -8.29 -19.40
C ASP A 216 -11.34 -8.69 -17.97
N LEU A 217 -10.52 -7.87 -17.30
CA LEU A 217 -10.15 -8.09 -15.91
C LEU A 217 -11.33 -7.85 -14.97
N LEU A 218 -12.07 -6.76 -15.16
CA LEU A 218 -13.25 -6.44 -14.35
C LEU A 218 -14.33 -7.52 -14.50
N ASP A 219 -14.50 -8.05 -15.70
CA ASP A 219 -15.43 -9.15 -15.96
C ASP A 219 -15.01 -10.43 -15.21
N ASP A 220 -13.71 -10.76 -15.16
CA ASP A 220 -13.21 -11.88 -14.35
C ASP A 220 -13.56 -11.71 -12.87
N PHE A 221 -13.47 -10.50 -12.31
CA PHE A 221 -13.75 -10.24 -10.90
C PHE A 221 -15.25 -10.12 -10.58
N SER A 222 -16.08 -9.66 -11.51
CA SER A 222 -17.56 -9.69 -11.38
C SER A 222 -18.14 -11.11 -11.43
N THR A 223 -17.40 -12.00 -12.07
CA THR A 223 -17.36 -13.46 -11.92
C THR A 223 -17.59 -14.10 -10.55
N PRO A 224 -18.78 -14.59 -10.11
CA PRO A 224 -18.83 -15.38 -8.89
C PRO A 224 -17.93 -16.62 -9.05
N VAL A 225 -17.05 -16.87 -8.07
CA VAL A 225 -16.12 -17.99 -8.10
C VAL A 225 -16.92 -19.28 -8.24
N ARG A 226 -16.85 -19.94 -9.41
CA ARG A 226 -17.39 -21.29 -9.56
C ARG A 226 -16.68 -22.17 -8.54
N LYS A 227 -17.38 -22.56 -7.48
CA LYS A 227 -16.88 -23.61 -6.57
C LYS A 227 -16.58 -24.82 -7.45
N ALA A 228 -15.31 -25.20 -7.54
CA ALA A 228 -14.94 -26.47 -8.13
C ALA A 228 -15.76 -27.55 -7.39
N GLY A 229 -16.57 -28.29 -8.14
CA GLY A 229 -17.32 -29.42 -7.61
C GLY A 229 -16.33 -30.38 -6.94
N LYS A 230 -16.69 -30.82 -5.73
CA LYS A 230 -16.00 -31.90 -5.02
C LYS A 230 -15.97 -33.17 -5.86
#